data_AF-A0A9X3D3F6-F1
#
_entry.id   AF-A0A9X3D3F6-F1
#
_cell.length_a   1.000
_cell.length_b   1.000
_cell.length_c   1.000
_cell.angle_alpha   90.00
_cell.angle_beta   90.00
_cell.angle_gamma   90.00
#
_symmetry.space_group_name_H-M   'P 1'
#
loop_
_entity.id
_entity.type
_entity.pdbx_description
1 polymer ?
#
loop_
_entity_poly.entity_id
_entity_poly.type
_entity_poly.pdbx_seq_one_letter_code
_entity_poly.pdbx_strand_id
1 'polypeptide(L)'
;MSGHTSDGAAHRTFSPLYRLDHHIPTTSGAARNCPDDRSILYVAGTLATAFGEVFGDLRAAAVCPNHRVALVKPTSSITVLDLRGEGAAMRIGALPSLATGDYPRVRTQEWARAIFEDQPVARREVRGVYYHAAHSNGRALALWNTDDHVEVVSAADGRAQDFALNSASMWPRVVEAAVSLGMQVDLVERCPRCR
;
A
#
# COMPACT_ATOMS: atom_id res chain seq x y z
N MET A 1 -3.49 1.52 14.85
CA MET A 1 -4.49 2.34 14.13
C MET A 1 -3.73 3.44 13.43
N SER A 2 -3.87 3.59 12.11
CA SER A 2 -3.19 4.68 11.41
C SER A 2 -3.93 5.99 11.66
N GLY A 3 -3.29 6.90 12.40
CA GLY A 3 -3.70 8.29 12.44
C GLY A 3 -3.70 8.89 11.03
N HIS A 4 -4.40 10.00 10.88
CA HIS A 4 -4.44 10.79 9.65
C HIS A 4 -3.04 10.93 9.03
N THR A 5 -2.83 10.45 7.81
CA THR A 5 -1.62 10.68 7.03
C THR A 5 -1.69 12.07 6.39
N SER A 6 -0.59 12.83 6.49
CA SER A 6 -0.50 14.24 6.05
C SER A 6 -0.73 14.42 4.55
N ASP A 7 -0.37 13.41 3.76
CA ASP A 7 -0.51 13.36 2.31
C ASP A 7 -0.53 11.89 1.83
N GLY A 8 -0.83 11.69 0.53
CA GLY A 8 -0.90 10.35 -0.05
C GLY A 8 0.44 9.68 -0.37
N ALA A 9 1.57 10.31 -0.05
CA ALA A 9 2.91 9.72 -0.15
C ALA A 9 3.49 9.34 1.22
N ALA A 10 2.82 9.71 2.31
CA ALA A 10 3.28 9.47 3.67
C ALA A 10 3.50 7.98 3.95
N HIS A 11 4.74 7.63 4.26
CA HIS A 11 5.10 6.29 4.72
C HIS A 11 4.62 6.08 6.15
N ARG A 12 4.16 4.86 6.39
CA ARG A 12 3.74 4.43 7.70
C ARG A 12 4.91 3.84 8.46
N THR A 13 5.16 4.33 9.67
CA THR A 13 6.29 3.92 10.53
C THR A 13 5.90 3.06 11.75
N PHE A 14 4.59 2.83 11.96
CA PHE A 14 4.08 1.97 13.05
C PHE A 14 3.48 0.69 12.49
N SER A 15 3.83 -0.48 13.04
CA SER A 15 3.54 -1.76 12.38
C SER A 15 4.10 -3.00 13.12
N PRO A 16 3.95 -4.28 12.65
CA PRO A 16 3.34 -4.82 11.41
C PRO A 16 1.80 -4.76 11.36
N LEU A 17 1.18 -4.40 10.23
CA LEU A 17 -0.29 -4.36 10.06
C LEU A 17 -0.82 -5.09 8.83
N TYR A 18 -0.20 -4.89 7.66
CA TYR A 18 -0.74 -5.35 6.37
C TYR A 18 0.15 -6.45 5.76
N ARG A 19 -0.20 -6.94 4.57
CA ARG A 19 0.65 -7.91 3.86
C ARG A 19 1.98 -7.26 3.47
N LEU A 20 3.05 -8.06 3.43
CA LEU A 20 4.38 -7.62 2.97
C LEU A 20 4.98 -6.45 3.78
N ASP A 21 4.66 -6.44 5.06
CA ASP A 21 5.06 -5.43 6.02
C ASP A 21 6.36 -5.84 6.71
N HIS A 22 7.46 -5.13 6.44
CA HIS A 22 8.81 -5.48 6.88
C HIS A 22 9.15 -4.98 8.29
N HIS A 23 8.21 -4.38 9.00
CA HIS A 23 8.45 -3.93 10.35
C HIS A 23 8.53 -5.09 11.35
N ILE A 24 9.23 -4.85 12.46
CA ILE A 24 9.46 -5.84 13.51
C ILE A 24 8.23 -5.96 14.41
N PRO A 25 7.64 -7.17 14.56
CA PRO A 25 6.55 -7.39 15.49
C PRO A 25 7.00 -7.20 16.94
N THR A 26 6.10 -6.69 17.78
CA THR A 26 6.34 -6.59 19.22
C THR A 26 6.04 -7.91 19.90
N THR A 27 6.64 -8.15 21.07
CA THR A 27 6.33 -9.31 21.91
C THR A 27 4.85 -9.40 22.29
N SER A 28 4.16 -8.25 22.39
CA SER A 28 2.72 -8.18 22.67
C SER A 28 1.83 -8.25 21.42
N GLY A 29 2.41 -8.22 20.21
CA GLY A 29 1.67 -8.11 18.96
C GLY A 29 0.98 -6.75 18.73
N ALA A 30 1.10 -5.81 19.67
CA ALA A 30 0.52 -4.48 19.53
C ALA A 30 1.33 -3.64 18.53
N ALA A 31 0.63 -2.93 17.64
CA ALA A 31 1.24 -2.01 16.70
C ALA A 31 1.87 -0.83 17.44
N ARG A 32 3.15 -0.56 17.15
CA ARG A 32 3.92 0.59 17.66
C ARG A 32 4.84 1.10 16.57
N ASN A 33 5.40 2.29 16.77
CA ASN A 33 6.52 2.78 15.97
C ASN A 33 7.65 1.74 15.99
N CYS A 34 8.15 1.40 14.82
CA CYS A 34 9.18 0.40 14.68
C CYS A 34 10.49 0.91 15.27
N PRO A 35 11.17 0.12 16.13
CA PRO A 35 12.42 0.55 16.76
C PRO A 35 13.53 0.95 15.78
N ASP A 36 13.54 0.35 14.59
CA ASP A 36 14.54 0.57 13.54
C ASP A 36 14.17 1.72 12.57
N ASP A 37 13.16 2.53 12.90
CA ASP A 37 12.63 3.59 12.02
C ASP A 37 12.27 3.09 10.60
N ARG A 38 11.87 1.82 10.50
CA ARG A 38 11.34 1.24 9.26
C ARG A 38 10.07 1.99 8.87
N SER A 39 9.87 2.14 7.56
CA SER A 39 8.72 2.84 6.98
C SER A 39 8.20 2.08 5.76
N ILE A 40 6.88 2.11 5.54
CA ILE A 40 6.27 1.44 4.38
C ILE A 40 5.22 2.31 3.69
N LEU A 41 5.27 2.32 2.36
CA LEU A 41 4.25 2.92 1.50
C LEU A 41 3.64 1.84 0.60
N TYR A 42 2.30 1.75 0.62
CA TYR A 42 1.56 0.89 -0.30
C TYR A 42 1.07 1.72 -1.48
N VAL A 43 1.40 1.29 -2.69
CA VAL A 43 1.03 1.98 -3.93
C VAL A 43 0.29 1.01 -4.83
N ALA A 44 -0.84 1.45 -5.38
CA ALA A 44 -1.58 0.69 -6.38
C ALA A 44 -1.41 1.30 -7.77
N GLY A 45 -1.48 0.46 -8.80
CA GLY A 45 -1.34 0.89 -10.20
C GLY A 45 -2.56 1.62 -10.76
N THR A 46 -3.72 1.54 -10.11
CA THR A 46 -4.95 2.24 -10.50
C THR A 46 -5.73 2.70 -9.27
N LEU A 47 -6.62 3.68 -9.46
CA LEU A 47 -7.55 4.11 -8.42
C LEU A 47 -8.44 2.96 -7.94
N ALA A 48 -8.95 2.13 -8.85
CA ALA A 48 -9.78 0.97 -8.49
C ALA A 48 -9.00 -0.02 -7.62
N THR A 49 -7.75 -0.31 -7.95
CA THR A 49 -6.91 -1.18 -7.11
C THR A 49 -6.64 -0.56 -5.74
N ALA A 50 -6.31 0.74 -5.67
CA ALA A 50 -6.12 1.43 -4.39
C ALA A 50 -7.39 1.36 -3.52
N PHE A 51 -8.53 1.64 -4.15
CA PHE A 51 -9.83 1.64 -3.49
C PHE A 51 -10.23 0.25 -2.98
N GLY A 52 -10.01 -0.78 -3.81
CA GLY A 52 -10.22 -2.18 -3.44
C GLY A 52 -9.32 -2.64 -2.29
N GLU A 53 -8.08 -2.19 -2.20
CA GLU A 53 -7.20 -2.54 -1.07
C GLU A 53 -7.62 -1.87 0.25
N VAL A 54 -8.29 -0.72 0.19
CA VAL A 54 -8.76 0.00 1.39
C VAL A 54 -10.15 -0.48 1.84
N PHE A 55 -11.05 -0.74 0.88
CA PHE A 55 -12.46 -1.01 1.16
C PHE A 55 -12.93 -2.41 0.74
N GLY A 56 -12.11 -3.22 0.07
CA GLY A 56 -12.55 -4.46 -0.59
C GLY A 56 -13.06 -5.57 0.33
N ASP A 57 -12.78 -5.50 1.63
CA ASP A 57 -13.40 -6.37 2.65
C ASP A 57 -14.85 -5.98 2.96
N LEU A 58 -15.32 -4.82 2.48
CA LEU A 58 -16.63 -4.24 2.76
C LEU A 58 -17.50 -4.27 1.50
N ARG A 59 -18.78 -4.57 1.66
CA ARG A 59 -19.76 -4.45 0.55
C ARG A 59 -20.15 -3.00 0.24
N ALA A 60 -19.95 -2.11 1.23
CA ALA A 60 -20.24 -0.69 1.13
C ALA A 60 -19.04 0.10 1.68
N ALA A 61 -18.48 0.96 0.84
CA ALA A 61 -17.36 1.83 1.18
C ALA A 61 -17.87 3.15 1.77
N ALA A 62 -17.57 3.38 3.05
CA ALA A 62 -17.87 4.63 3.74
C ALA A 62 -16.67 5.59 3.62
N VAL A 63 -16.73 6.53 2.68
CA VAL A 63 -15.64 7.47 2.40
C VAL A 63 -15.73 8.66 3.37
N CYS A 64 -14.74 8.80 4.26
CA CYS A 64 -14.63 9.95 5.15
C CYS A 64 -13.99 11.18 4.45
N PRO A 65 -14.23 12.42 4.92
CA PRO A 65 -13.70 13.63 4.30
C PRO A 65 -12.17 13.70 4.26
N ASN A 66 -11.49 12.99 5.17
CA ASN A 66 -10.04 12.96 5.26
C ASN A 66 -9.40 11.86 4.38
N HIS A 67 -10.18 11.05 3.66
CA HIS A 67 -9.60 10.11 2.69
C HIS A 67 -9.08 10.87 1.48
N ARG A 68 -7.87 10.54 1.08
CA ARG A 68 -7.17 11.17 -0.04
C ARG A 68 -6.60 10.09 -0.96
N VAL A 69 -6.36 10.48 -2.20
CA VAL A 69 -5.58 9.71 -3.16
C VAL A 69 -4.56 10.63 -3.81
N ALA A 70 -3.30 10.19 -3.82
CA ALA A 70 -2.23 10.90 -4.49
C ALA A 70 -1.68 10.07 -5.65
N LEU A 71 -1.28 10.77 -6.72
CA LEU A 71 -0.41 10.20 -7.74
C LEU A 71 1.02 10.38 -7.26
N VAL A 72 1.77 9.29 -7.17
CA VAL A 72 3.17 9.31 -6.75
C VAL A 72 4.09 8.84 -7.88
N LYS A 73 5.32 9.32 -7.86
CA LYS A 73 6.37 8.88 -8.77
C LYS A 73 7.69 8.71 -8.02
N PRO A 74 8.57 7.81 -8.47
CA PRO A 74 9.92 7.75 -7.95
C PRO A 74 10.73 9.00 -8.32
N THR A 75 11.55 9.50 -7.40
CA THR A 75 12.57 10.53 -7.66
C THR A 75 13.89 9.93 -8.14
N SER A 76 14.11 8.64 -7.88
CA SER A 76 15.27 7.85 -8.29
C SER A 76 14.87 6.39 -8.55
N SER A 77 15.76 5.59 -9.12
CA SER A 77 15.46 4.18 -9.39
C SER A 77 15.27 3.38 -8.09
N ILE A 78 14.09 2.79 -7.90
CA ILE A 78 13.78 1.92 -6.77
C ILE A 78 13.80 0.47 -7.25
N THR A 79 14.68 -0.35 -6.68
CA THR A 79 14.69 -1.79 -6.98
C THR A 79 13.65 -2.49 -6.12
N VAL A 80 12.74 -3.22 -6.77
CA VAL A 80 11.73 -4.04 -6.10
C VAL A 80 11.83 -5.49 -6.57
N LEU A 81 11.51 -6.42 -5.69
CA LEU A 81 11.38 -7.83 -6.05
C LEU A 81 10.02 -8.07 -6.71
N ASP A 82 10.03 -8.45 -7.99
CA ASP A 82 8.78 -8.77 -8.70
C ASP A 82 8.34 -10.20 -8.43
N LEU A 83 7.30 -10.36 -7.60
CA LEU A 83 6.71 -11.65 -7.24
C LEU A 83 5.56 -12.07 -8.15
N ARG A 84 5.15 -11.24 -9.10
CA ARG A 84 4.01 -11.52 -10.00
C ARG A 84 4.35 -12.55 -11.07
N GLY A 85 5.63 -12.66 -11.42
CA GLY A 85 6.10 -13.62 -12.41
C GLY A 85 5.95 -15.06 -11.93
N GLU A 86 5.68 -15.97 -12.86
CA GLU A 86 5.66 -17.41 -12.58
C GLU A 86 6.99 -17.85 -11.96
N GLY A 87 6.92 -18.65 -10.89
CA GLY A 87 8.07 -19.13 -10.14
C GLY A 87 8.88 -18.05 -9.41
N ALA A 88 8.45 -16.78 -9.39
CA ALA A 88 9.23 -15.71 -8.78
C ALA A 88 9.42 -15.87 -7.27
N ALA A 89 8.36 -16.22 -6.56
CA ALA A 89 8.44 -16.56 -5.13
C ALA A 89 9.38 -17.76 -4.88
N MET A 90 9.37 -18.76 -5.78
CA MET A 90 10.20 -19.97 -5.61
C MET A 90 11.70 -19.66 -5.74
N ARG A 91 12.09 -18.63 -6.50
CA ARG A 91 13.50 -18.19 -6.60
C ARG A 91 14.07 -17.68 -5.28
N ILE A 92 13.21 -17.23 -4.37
CA ILE A 92 13.61 -16.85 -3.00
C ILE A 92 13.26 -17.94 -1.97
N GLY A 93 12.89 -19.14 -2.41
CA GLY A 93 12.48 -20.24 -1.53
C GLY A 93 11.06 -20.13 -0.97
N ALA A 94 10.27 -19.16 -1.44
CA ALA A 94 8.88 -18.96 -1.03
C ALA A 94 7.90 -19.77 -1.90
N LEU A 95 6.71 -20.03 -1.35
CA LEU A 95 5.62 -20.63 -2.11
C LEU A 95 5.03 -19.63 -3.11
N PRO A 96 4.56 -20.06 -4.30
CA PRO A 96 3.93 -19.18 -5.29
C PRO A 96 2.79 -18.32 -4.73
N SER A 97 2.05 -18.85 -3.75
CA SER A 97 0.95 -18.14 -3.08
C SER A 97 1.39 -16.89 -2.32
N LEU A 98 2.69 -16.68 -2.04
CA LEU A 98 3.18 -15.43 -1.46
C LEU A 98 2.76 -14.19 -2.28
N ALA A 99 2.66 -14.34 -3.60
CA ALA A 99 2.27 -13.28 -4.51
C ALA A 99 0.76 -12.98 -4.53
N THR A 100 -0.09 -13.83 -3.92
CA THR A 100 -1.56 -13.78 -4.02
C THR A 100 -2.23 -13.41 -2.68
N GLY A 101 -3.49 -12.97 -2.75
CA GLY A 101 -4.28 -12.52 -1.59
C GLY A 101 -4.42 -13.53 -0.44
N ASP A 102 -4.46 -14.82 -0.76
CA ASP A 102 -4.84 -15.88 0.17
C ASP A 102 -3.70 -16.38 1.09
N TYR A 103 -2.49 -15.81 0.99
CA TYR A 103 -1.38 -16.21 1.84
C TYR A 103 -1.53 -15.65 3.27
N PRO A 104 -1.25 -16.44 4.33
CA PRO A 104 -1.39 -15.97 5.71
C PRO A 104 -0.60 -14.68 5.95
N ARG A 105 -1.29 -13.66 6.47
CA ARG A 105 -0.72 -12.32 6.67
C ARG A 105 0.60 -12.36 7.46
N VAL A 106 0.63 -13.07 8.58
CA VAL A 106 1.84 -13.24 9.41
C VAL A 106 3.03 -13.74 8.58
N ARG A 107 2.80 -14.73 7.71
CA ARG A 107 3.85 -15.27 6.83
C ARG A 107 4.29 -14.28 5.76
N THR A 108 3.37 -13.50 5.17
CA THR A 108 3.78 -12.45 4.22
C THR A 108 4.66 -11.38 4.86
N GLN A 109 4.46 -11.11 6.16
CA GLN A 109 5.26 -10.16 6.93
C GLN A 109 6.63 -10.76 7.30
N GLU A 110 6.69 -12.04 7.66
CA GLU A 110 7.94 -12.78 7.83
C GLU A 110 8.79 -12.75 6.56
N TRP A 111 8.19 -13.02 5.41
CA TRP A 111 8.87 -12.92 4.11
C TRP A 111 9.35 -11.51 3.81
N ALA A 112 8.54 -10.48 4.07
CA ALA A 112 8.97 -9.10 3.87
C ALA A 112 10.19 -8.73 4.73
N ARG A 113 10.23 -9.17 5.99
CA ARG A 113 11.40 -9.00 6.86
C ARG A 113 12.61 -9.75 6.31
N ALA A 114 12.47 -11.02 5.95
CA ALA A 114 13.57 -11.81 5.41
C ALA A 114 14.13 -11.20 4.12
N ILE A 115 13.28 -10.75 3.18
CA ILE A 115 13.75 -10.08 1.96
C ILE A 115 14.48 -8.77 2.28
N PHE A 116 13.94 -7.97 3.21
CA PHE A 116 14.53 -6.70 3.63
C PHE A 116 15.88 -6.89 4.34
N GLU A 117 16.03 -7.95 5.12
CA GLU A 117 17.24 -8.21 5.94
C GLU A 117 18.30 -8.97 5.15
N ASP A 118 17.92 -10.02 4.41
CA ASP A 118 18.84 -10.91 3.71
C ASP A 118 19.28 -10.38 2.34
N GLN A 119 18.55 -9.41 1.77
CA GLN A 119 18.84 -8.80 0.47
C GLN A 119 19.13 -9.85 -0.62
N PRO A 120 18.15 -10.69 -0.98
CA PRO A 120 18.36 -11.93 -1.75
C PRO A 120 18.80 -11.71 -3.21
N VAL A 121 18.87 -10.46 -3.68
CA VAL A 121 19.29 -10.12 -5.03
C VAL A 121 20.70 -9.53 -4.98
N ALA A 122 21.68 -10.29 -5.46
CA ALA A 122 23.08 -9.87 -5.44
C ALA A 122 23.29 -8.49 -6.07
N ARG A 123 24.04 -7.63 -5.37
CA ARG A 123 24.46 -6.29 -5.82
C ARG A 123 23.31 -5.29 -6.04
N ARG A 124 22.09 -5.57 -5.55
CA ARG A 124 20.98 -4.61 -5.60
C ARG A 124 20.24 -4.62 -4.28
N GLU A 125 20.10 -3.43 -3.71
CA GLU A 125 19.29 -3.26 -2.52
C GLU A 125 17.80 -3.28 -2.90
N VAL A 126 17.09 -4.30 -2.44
CA VAL A 126 15.66 -4.46 -2.63
C VAL A 126 14.93 -3.60 -1.59
N ARG A 127 14.18 -2.61 -2.09
CA ARG A 127 13.43 -1.62 -1.32
C ARG A 127 11.92 -1.81 -1.44
N GLY A 128 11.49 -3.02 -1.76
CA GLY A 128 10.07 -3.33 -1.85
C GLY A 128 9.74 -4.56 -2.67
N VAL A 129 8.46 -4.83 -2.76
CA VAL A 129 7.89 -5.98 -3.47
C VAL A 129 6.80 -5.53 -4.43
N TYR A 130 6.84 -6.08 -5.64
CA TYR A 130 5.77 -5.99 -6.62
C TYR A 130 4.90 -7.25 -6.54
N TYR A 131 3.62 -7.09 -6.23
CA TYR A 131 2.68 -8.20 -6.03
C TYR A 131 1.31 -7.90 -6.68
N HIS A 132 0.43 -8.91 -6.63
CA HIS A 132 -0.98 -8.76 -7.01
C HIS A 132 -1.82 -8.35 -5.80
N ALA A 133 -2.56 -7.25 -5.95
CA ALA A 133 -3.58 -6.80 -5.01
C ALA A 133 -4.57 -7.93 -4.71
N ALA A 134 -4.97 -8.06 -3.44
CA ALA A 134 -5.83 -9.16 -2.99
C ALA A 134 -7.24 -9.07 -3.57
N HIS A 135 -7.78 -7.85 -3.70
CA HIS A 135 -9.19 -7.66 -4.05
C HIS A 135 -9.44 -7.48 -5.55
N SER A 136 -8.51 -6.86 -6.28
CA SER A 136 -8.69 -6.54 -7.70
C SER A 136 -7.76 -7.33 -8.63
N ASN A 137 -6.87 -8.16 -8.08
CA ASN A 137 -5.74 -8.77 -8.78
C ASN A 137 -4.83 -7.75 -9.54
N GLY A 138 -4.99 -6.46 -9.20
CA GLY A 138 -4.31 -5.35 -9.83
C GLY A 138 -2.85 -5.25 -9.42
N ARG A 139 -2.12 -4.37 -10.09
CA ARG A 139 -0.70 -4.12 -9.81
C ARG A 139 -0.57 -3.36 -8.48
N ALA A 140 0.16 -3.91 -7.51
CA ALA A 140 0.42 -3.26 -6.23
C ALA A 140 1.90 -3.36 -5.82
N LEU A 141 2.38 -2.33 -5.13
CA LEU A 141 3.74 -2.22 -4.61
C LEU A 141 3.69 -2.01 -3.10
N ALA A 142 4.54 -2.72 -2.38
CA ALA A 142 4.89 -2.42 -1.00
C ALA A 142 6.33 -1.88 -1.01
N LEU A 143 6.50 -0.58 -0.77
CA LEU A 143 7.80 0.11 -0.80
C LEU A 143 8.31 0.31 0.63
N TRP A 144 9.57 -0.05 0.87
CA TRP A 144 10.18 -0.08 2.20
C TRP A 144 11.31 0.95 2.31
N ASN A 145 11.21 1.85 3.30
CA ASN A 145 12.21 2.88 3.57
C ASN A 145 12.54 3.71 2.31
N THR A 146 11.51 4.20 1.62
CA THR A 146 11.63 4.95 0.36
C THR A 146 11.10 6.38 0.48
N ASP A 147 11.08 6.94 1.69
CA ASP A 147 10.55 8.26 2.03
C ASP A 147 11.19 9.35 1.14
N ASP A 148 12.52 9.31 0.99
CA ASP A 148 13.27 10.26 0.15
C ASP A 148 13.30 9.90 -1.35
N HIS A 149 12.64 8.80 -1.74
CA HIS A 149 12.71 8.24 -3.09
C HIS A 149 11.37 8.33 -3.84
N VAL A 150 10.32 8.82 -3.19
CA VAL A 150 8.97 8.92 -3.76
C VAL A 150 8.42 10.32 -3.48
N GLU A 151 7.85 10.95 -4.50
CA GLU A 151 7.20 12.24 -4.35
C GLU A 151 5.80 12.23 -4.96
N VAL A 152 4.93 13.11 -4.46
CA VAL A 152 3.64 13.39 -5.09
C VAL A 152 3.89 14.10 -6.41
N VAL A 153 3.27 13.61 -7.48
CA VAL A 153 3.35 14.22 -8.81
C VAL A 153 2.80 15.64 -8.75
N SER A 154 3.50 16.60 -9.35
CA SER A 154 2.99 17.96 -9.53
C SER A 154 2.48 18.14 -10.96
N ALA A 155 1.36 18.84 -11.13
CA ALA A 155 0.90 19.29 -12.44
C ALA A 155 1.82 20.38 -13.01
N ALA A 156 1.64 20.71 -14.29
CA ALA A 156 2.41 21.76 -14.97
C ALA A 156 2.24 23.15 -14.31
N ASP A 157 1.14 23.37 -13.60
CA ASP A 157 0.85 24.59 -12.83
C ASP A 157 1.46 24.57 -11.41
N GLY A 158 2.24 23.54 -11.06
CA GLY A 158 2.87 23.38 -9.75
C GLY A 158 1.95 22.79 -8.67
N ARG A 159 0.69 22.48 -8.99
CA ARG A 159 -0.25 21.92 -8.01
C ARG A 159 0.01 20.43 -7.80
N ALA A 160 0.14 20.01 -6.54
CA ALA A 160 0.26 18.60 -6.18
C ALA A 160 -0.97 17.79 -6.64
N GLN A 161 -0.74 16.62 -7.22
CA GLN A 161 -1.74 15.64 -7.61
C GLN A 161 -2.16 14.80 -6.41
N ASP A 162 -2.65 15.46 -5.37
CA ASP A 162 -3.20 14.86 -4.16
C ASP A 162 -4.63 15.39 -3.94
N PHE A 163 -5.58 14.47 -3.94
CA PHE A 163 -7.00 14.77 -4.06
C PHE A 163 -7.77 14.17 -2.90
N ALA A 164 -8.60 14.99 -2.24
CA ALA A 164 -9.63 14.46 -1.36
C ALA A 164 -10.63 13.62 -2.18
N LEU A 165 -10.94 12.42 -1.69
CA LEU A 165 -11.84 11.50 -2.41
C LEU A 165 -13.24 12.08 -2.61
N ASN A 166 -13.70 12.91 -1.67
CA ASN A 166 -15.00 13.57 -1.70
C ASN A 166 -15.03 14.86 -2.55
N SER A 167 -13.91 15.26 -3.15
CA SER A 167 -13.90 16.46 -4.01
C SER A 167 -14.77 16.24 -5.25
N ALA A 168 -15.47 17.28 -5.72
CA ALA A 168 -16.37 17.18 -6.87
C ALA A 168 -15.69 16.63 -8.14
N SER A 169 -14.40 16.92 -8.32
CA SER A 169 -13.59 16.42 -9.43
C SER A 169 -13.19 14.95 -9.29
N MET A 170 -13.09 14.41 -8.07
CA MET A 170 -12.64 13.05 -7.82
C MET A 170 -13.80 12.08 -7.58
N TRP A 171 -14.89 12.56 -7.00
CA TRP A 171 -16.02 11.72 -6.60
C TRP A 171 -16.60 10.84 -7.74
N PRO A 172 -16.80 11.34 -8.98
CA PRO A 172 -17.25 10.48 -10.08
C PRO A 172 -16.32 9.30 -10.35
N ARG A 173 -14.99 9.51 -10.23
CA ARG A 173 -13.98 8.46 -10.43
C ARG A 173 -13.96 7.45 -9.27
N VAL A 174 -14.27 7.92 -8.06
CA VAL A 174 -14.44 7.05 -6.88
C VAL A 174 -15.67 6.16 -7.04
N VAL A 175 -16.79 6.72 -7.51
CA VAL A 175 -18.01 5.95 -7.82
C VAL A 175 -17.74 4.91 -8.90
N GLU A 176 -17.08 5.29 -9.99
CA GLU A 176 -16.70 4.37 -11.07
C GLU A 176 -15.80 3.23 -10.56
N ALA A 177 -14.79 3.55 -9.75
CA ALA A 177 -13.93 2.56 -9.11
C ALA A 177 -14.73 1.60 -8.23
N ALA A 178 -15.63 2.09 -7.37
CA ALA A 178 -16.46 1.26 -6.52
C ALA A 178 -17.39 0.34 -7.32
N VAL A 179 -18.04 0.87 -8.36
CA VAL A 179 -18.91 0.09 -9.26
C VAL A 179 -18.13 -1.01 -9.97
N SER A 180 -16.91 -0.73 -10.45
CA SER A 180 -16.06 -1.73 -11.10
C SER A 180 -15.68 -2.91 -10.18
N LEU A 181 -15.74 -2.69 -8.87
CA LEU A 181 -15.47 -3.68 -7.84
C LEU A 181 -16.76 -4.30 -7.26
N GLY A 182 -17.93 -3.95 -7.81
CA GLY A 182 -19.22 -4.42 -7.32
C GLY A 182 -19.60 -3.88 -5.93
N MET A 183 -19.05 -2.73 -5.53
CA MET A 183 -19.28 -2.11 -4.22
C MET A 183 -20.21 -0.90 -4.32
N GLN A 184 -20.99 -0.67 -3.26
CA GLN A 184 -21.65 0.61 -3.02
C GLN A 184 -20.67 1.59 -2.38
N VAL A 185 -20.83 2.89 -2.63
CA VAL A 185 -19.98 3.92 -2.02
C VAL A 185 -20.80 5.11 -1.58
N ASP A 186 -20.58 5.54 -0.35
CA ASP A 186 -21.28 6.64 0.29
C ASP A 186 -20.31 7.59 0.99
N LEU A 187 -20.63 8.88 0.98
CA LEU A 187 -19.94 9.87 1.79
C LEU A 187 -20.47 9.83 3.22
N VAL A 188 -19.58 9.76 4.20
CA VAL A 188 -19.94 9.84 5.62
C VAL A 188 -19.37 11.10 6.25
N GLU A 189 -20.22 11.91 6.87
CA GLU A 189 -19.79 13.15 7.53
C GLU A 189 -18.93 12.90 8.78
N ARG A 190 -19.14 11.76 9.46
CA ARG A 190 -18.42 11.40 10.68
C ARG A 190 -17.87 9.99 10.55
N CYS A 191 -16.55 9.88 10.42
CA CYS A 191 -15.87 8.59 10.49
C CYS A 191 -15.22 8.40 11.86
N PRO A 192 -15.52 7.30 12.58
CA PRO A 192 -14.89 6.99 13.87
C PRO A 192 -13.37 6.89 13.81
N ARG A 193 -12.80 6.66 12.62
CA ARG A 193 -11.36 6.54 12.36
C ARG A 193 -10.67 7.87 12.04
N CYS A 194 -11.45 8.90 11.72
CA CYS A 194 -10.94 10.23 11.32
C CYS A 194 -11.08 11.26 12.48
N ARG A 195 -11.19 10.79 13.74
CA ARG A 195 -11.23 11.60 14.97
C ARG A 195 -9.85 11.78 15.58
#